data_AF-E3EHQ4-F1
#
_entry.id   AF-E3EHQ4-F1
#
_cell.length_a   1.000
_cell.length_b   1.000
_cell.length_c   1.000
_cell.angle_alpha   90.00
_cell.angle_beta   90.00
_cell.angle_gamma   90.00
#
_symmetry.space_group_name_H-M   'P 1'
#
loop_
_entity.id
_entity.type
_entity.pdbx_description
1 polymer ?
#
loop_
_entity_poly.entity_id
_entity_poly.type
_entity_poly.pdbx_seq_one_letter_code
_entity_poly.pdbx_strand_id
1 'polypeptide(L)'
;MLNFTAYTVDQIKDAFGILSGQRYEFIIEVEVEEDDELYTENGIYIRALYLVDEEKTGLLKYELFEKATDRYIELELEEDELQAVENFCKEHVQDGAVN
;
A
#
# COMPACT_ATOMS: atom_id res chain seq x y z
N MET A 1 -10.82 -11.94 -4.62
CA MET A 1 -10.66 -11.59 -3.17
C MET A 1 -9.19 -11.52 -2.83
N LEU A 2 -8.73 -10.43 -2.21
CA LEU A 2 -7.33 -10.24 -1.81
C LEU A 2 -7.06 -10.72 -0.38
N ASN A 3 -6.02 -11.52 -0.21
CA ASN A 3 -5.51 -11.93 1.09
C ASN A 3 -4.18 -11.23 1.40
N PHE A 4 -4.16 -10.39 2.43
CA PHE A 4 -2.93 -9.76 2.92
C PHE A 4 -2.03 -10.80 3.59
N THR A 5 -0.84 -11.06 3.03
CA THR A 5 0.08 -12.08 3.55
C THR A 5 1.24 -11.48 4.33
N ALA A 6 1.76 -10.36 3.85
CA ALA A 6 2.82 -9.61 4.49
C ALA A 6 2.70 -8.12 4.18
N TYR A 7 3.31 -7.28 5.00
CA TYR A 7 3.40 -5.86 4.73
C TYR A 7 4.69 -5.30 5.29
N THR A 8 5.18 -4.26 4.64
CA THR A 8 6.28 -3.41 5.11
C THR A 8 5.78 -1.98 5.09
N VAL A 9 6.07 -1.23 6.15
CA VAL A 9 5.76 0.20 6.24
C VAL A 9 7.05 0.95 6.53
N ASP A 10 7.37 1.90 5.66
CA ASP A 10 8.54 2.75 5.79
C ASP A 10 8.11 4.22 5.87
N GLN A 11 8.50 4.89 6.95
CA GLN A 11 8.31 6.32 7.08
C GLN A 11 9.30 7.05 6.16
N ILE A 12 8.76 7.81 5.20
CA ILE A 12 9.56 8.66 4.33
C ILE A 12 10.04 9.86 5.15
N LYS A 13 11.32 9.85 5.50
CA LYS A 13 11.96 10.96 6.24
C LYS A 13 12.06 12.19 5.33
N ASP A 14 11.32 13.24 5.66
CA ASP A 14 11.48 14.53 5.01
C ASP A 14 12.81 15.17 5.46
N ALA A 15 13.85 15.02 4.63
CA ALA A 15 15.18 15.57 4.92
C ALA A 15 15.19 17.11 4.98
N PHE A 16 14.19 17.77 4.42
CA PHE A 16 14.14 19.23 4.35
C PHE A 16 13.25 19.86 5.43
N GLY A 17 12.35 19.10 6.06
CA GLY A 17 11.41 19.60 7.07
C GLY A 17 10.49 20.71 6.56
N ILE A 18 10.21 20.73 5.25
CA ILE A 18 9.38 21.75 4.59
C ILE A 18 7.93 21.26 4.50
N LEU A 19 7.73 19.95 4.57
CA LEU A 19 6.43 19.33 4.35
C LEU A 19 5.70 19.13 5.68
N SER A 20 4.50 19.70 5.77
CA SER A 20 3.54 19.33 6.80
C SER A 20 3.03 17.90 6.52
N GLY A 21 3.06 17.07 7.55
CA GLY A 21 2.63 15.68 7.51
C GLY A 21 3.74 14.67 7.23
N GLN A 22 3.51 13.46 7.74
CA GLN A 22 4.37 12.31 7.61
C GLN A 22 3.86 11.43 6.47
N ARG A 23 4.76 11.03 5.57
CA ARG A 23 4.43 10.11 4.49
C ARG A 23 4.96 8.73 4.81
N TYR A 24 4.18 7.75 4.45
CA TYR A 24 4.49 6.35 4.67
C TYR A 24 4.36 5.63 3.34
N GLU A 25 5.39 4.88 3.01
CA GLU A 25 5.36 3.93 1.91
C GLU A 25 4.99 2.56 2.48
N PHE A 26 3.88 2.03 2.00
CA PHE A 26 3.43 0.68 2.32
C PHE A 26 3.71 -0.21 1.12
N ILE A 27 4.39 -1.32 1.37
CA ILE A 27 4.52 -2.42 0.44
C ILE A 27 3.74 -3.58 1.05
N ILE A 28 2.57 -3.87 0.49
CA ILE A 28 1.64 -4.86 1.01
C ILE A 28 1.62 -6.03 0.04
N GLU A 29 2.12 -7.18 0.47
CA GLU A 29 2.06 -8.40 -0.31
C GLU A 29 0.67 -9.02 -0.15
N VAL A 30 0.04 -9.33 -1.29
CA VAL A 30 -1.28 -9.93 -1.33
C VAL A 30 -1.28 -11.18 -2.19
N GLU A 31 -1.97 -12.20 -1.69
CA GLU A 31 -2.31 -13.39 -2.47
C GLU A 31 -3.71 -13.20 -3.04
N VAL A 32 -3.82 -13.48 -4.33
CA VAL A 32 -5.05 -13.40 -5.09
C VAL A 32 -5.46 -14.83 -5.47
N GLU A 33 -6.75 -15.11 -5.49
CA GLU A 33 -7.26 -16.42 -5.91
C GLU A 33 -7.10 -16.61 -7.43
N GLU A 34 -6.92 -17.86 -7.88
CA GLU A 34 -6.66 -18.21 -9.30
C GLU A 34 -7.76 -17.76 -10.28
N ASP A 35 -8.98 -17.54 -9.79
CA ASP A 35 -10.15 -17.15 -10.59
C ASP A 35 -10.28 -15.61 -10.75
N ASP A 36 -9.39 -14.85 -10.10
CA ASP A 36 -9.42 -13.39 -10.07
C ASP A 36 -8.61 -12.78 -11.24
N GLU A 37 -9.02 -11.59 -11.70
CA GLU A 37 -8.35 -10.90 -12.81
C GLU A 37 -6.95 -10.40 -12.44
N LEU A 38 -6.70 -10.17 -11.15
CA LEU A 38 -5.40 -9.75 -10.61
C LEU A 38 -4.46 -10.93 -10.32
N TYR A 39 -4.89 -12.17 -10.56
CA TYR A 39 -4.09 -13.35 -10.27
C TYR A 39 -2.80 -13.41 -11.10
N THR A 40 -1.70 -13.71 -10.40
CA THR A 40 -0.42 -14.04 -11.03
C THR A 40 0.21 -15.22 -10.30
N GLU A 41 0.90 -16.11 -11.02
CA GLU A 41 1.57 -17.29 -10.42
C GLU A 41 2.58 -16.90 -9.32
N ASN A 42 3.15 -15.70 -9.42
CA ASN A 42 4.16 -15.21 -8.50
C ASN A 42 3.61 -14.35 -7.35
N GLY A 43 2.29 -14.07 -7.37
CA GLY A 43 1.65 -13.12 -6.46
C GLY A 43 1.95 -11.65 -6.83
N ILE A 44 1.20 -10.76 -6.20
CA ILE A 44 1.30 -9.32 -6.42
C ILE A 44 1.59 -8.60 -5.11
N TYR A 45 2.13 -7.40 -5.20
CA TYR A 45 2.23 -6.49 -4.08
C TYR A 45 1.67 -5.12 -4.45
N ILE A 46 1.10 -4.47 -3.45
CA ILE A 46 0.49 -3.17 -3.53
C ILE A 46 1.46 -2.18 -2.93
N ARG A 47 1.91 -1.22 -3.74
CA ARG A 47 2.69 -0.08 -3.26
C ARG A 47 1.74 1.08 -3.00
N ALA A 48 1.46 1.34 -1.73
CA ALA A 48 0.56 2.39 -1.29
C ALA A 48 1.33 3.54 -0.63
N LEU A 49 1.10 4.76 -1.10
CA LEU A 49 1.63 5.98 -0.50
C LEU A 49 0.56 6.60 0.39
N TYR A 50 0.79 6.60 1.69
CA TYR A 50 -0.14 7.12 2.68
C TYR A 50 0.39 8.41 3.31
N LEU A 51 -0.48 9.39 3.52
CA LEU A 51 -0.15 10.65 4.18
C LEU A 51 -0.88 10.74 5.52
N VAL A 52 -0.13 11.12 6.56
CA VAL A 52 -0.66 11.46 7.87
C VAL A 52 -0.23 12.87 8.23
N ASP A 53 -1.17 13.80 8.18
CA ASP A 53 -0.97 15.20 8.56
C ASP A 53 -2.02 15.60 9.61
N GLU A 54 -1.81 16.72 10.30
CA GLU A 54 -2.75 17.22 11.32
C GLU A 54 -4.12 17.58 10.72
N GLU A 55 -4.13 18.04 9.46
CA GLU A 55 -5.36 18.42 8.76
C GLU A 55 -5.95 17.30 7.90
N LYS A 56 -5.12 16.34 7.45
CA LYS A 56 -5.53 15.31 6.49
C LYS A 56 -4.77 14.00 6.66
N THR A 57 -5.52 12.91 6.68
CA THR A 57 -4.99 11.55 6.62
C THR A 57 -5.66 10.81 5.46
N GLY A 58 -4.89 10.14 4.61
CA GLY A 58 -5.46 9.39 3.50
C GLY A 58 -4.43 8.77 2.58
N LEU A 59 -4.91 7.84 1.75
CA LEU A 59 -4.14 7.22 0.68
C LEU A 59 -3.93 8.23 -0.46
N LEU A 60 -2.67 8.60 -0.73
CA LEU A 60 -2.33 9.52 -1.82
C LEU A 60 -2.29 8.82 -3.17
N LYS A 61 -1.75 7.61 -3.21
CA LYS A 61 -1.58 6.81 -4.42
C LYS A 61 -1.47 5.34 -4.03
N TYR A 62 -1.93 4.46 -4.91
CA TYR A 62 -1.59 3.04 -4.87
C TYR A 62 -1.18 2.59 -6.27
N GLU A 63 -0.36 1.56 -6.32
CA GLU A 63 0.14 0.94 -7.54
C GLU A 63 0.23 -0.58 -7.32
N LEU A 64 -0.12 -1.36 -8.33
CA LEU A 64 -0.07 -2.82 -8.28
C LEU A 64 1.13 -3.32 -9.08
N PHE A 65 1.87 -4.26 -8.51
CA PHE A 65 3.05 -4.83 -9.15
C PHE A 65 3.10 -6.34 -8.98
N GLU A 66 3.60 -7.04 -10.00
CA GLU A 66 3.91 -8.46 -9.91
C GLU A 66 5.19 -8.67 -9.08
N LYS A 67 5.12 -9.54 -8.08
CA LYS A 67 6.22 -9.75 -7.12
C LYS A 67 7.51 -10.31 -7.72
N ALA A 68 7.43 -11.14 -8.78
CA ALA A 68 8.62 -11.75 -9.35
C ALA A 68 9.35 -10.86 -10.38
N THR A 69 8.62 -9.98 -11.07
CA THR A 69 9.17 -9.22 -12.20
C THR A 69 9.18 -7.71 -11.96
N ASP A 70 8.62 -7.25 -10.83
CA ASP A 70 8.36 -5.84 -10.53
C ASP A 70 7.57 -5.15 -11.65
N ARG A 71 6.76 -5.92 -12.39
CA ARG A 71 5.98 -5.40 -13.51
C ARG A 71 4.75 -4.69 -12.99
N TYR A 72 4.56 -3.45 -13.43
CA TYR A 72 3.34 -2.69 -13.16
C TYR A 72 2.12 -3.37 -13.79
N ILE A 73 1.07 -3.49 -12.98
CA ILE A 73 -0.22 -4.05 -13.38
C ILE A 73 -1.16 -2.87 -13.67
N GLU A 74 -1.64 -2.75 -14.91
CA GLU A 74 -2.56 -1.70 -15.36
C GLU A 74 -4.02 -2.01 -15.00
N LEU A 75 -4.24 -2.58 -13.82
CA LEU A 75 -5.56 -2.86 -13.26
C LEU A 75 -5.71 -2.03 -11.99
N GLU A 76 -6.96 -1.76 -11.64
CA GLU A 76 -7.32 -1.03 -10.42
C GLU A 76 -7.94 -2.00 -9.42
N LEU A 77 -7.78 -1.68 -8.14
CA LEU A 77 -8.49 -2.40 -7.09
C LEU A 77 -9.97 -2.08 -7.18
N GLU A 78 -10.82 -3.06 -6.89
CA GLU A 78 -12.25 -2.79 -6.72
C GLU A 78 -12.48 -1.86 -5.52
N GLU A 79 -13.64 -1.18 -5.46
CA GLU A 79 -13.92 -0.19 -4.42
C GLU A 79 -13.81 -0.77 -3.00
N ASP A 80 -14.29 -2.00 -2.80
CA ASP A 80 -14.22 -2.73 -1.53
C ASP A 80 -12.76 -3.07 -1.15
N GLU A 81 -11.95 -3.44 -2.12
CA GLU A 81 -10.53 -3.79 -1.94
C GLU A 81 -9.67 -2.57 -1.66
N LEU A 82 -9.92 -1.48 -2.40
CA LEU A 82 -9.28 -0.19 -2.17
C LEU A 82 -9.58 0.32 -0.76
N GLN A 83 -10.83 0.20 -0.32
CA GLN A 83 -11.23 0.58 1.04
C GLN A 83 -10.54 -0.29 2.09
N ALA A 84 -10.36 -1.59 1.83
CA ALA A 84 -9.61 -2.49 2.70
C ALA A 84 -8.13 -2.08 2.79
N VAL A 85 -7.47 -1.76 1.67
CA VAL A 85 -6.08 -1.28 1.65
C VAL A 85 -5.93 0.06 2.39
N GLU A 86 -6.85 1.00 2.19
CA GLU A 86 -6.82 2.28 2.88
C GLU A 86 -6.97 2.12 4.40
N ASN A 87 -7.92 1.27 4.83
CA ASN A 87 -8.10 0.96 6.24
C ASN A 87 -6.87 0.27 6.82
N PHE A 88 -6.28 -0.67 6.08
CA PHE A 88 -5.04 -1.35 6.46
C PHE A 88 -3.90 -0.36 6.67
N CYS A 89 -3.68 0.56 5.72
CA CYS A 89 -2.66 1.60 5.84
C CYS A 89 -2.91 2.48 7.08
N LYS A 90 -4.16 2.88 7.32
CA LYS A 90 -4.54 3.71 8.47
C LYS A 90 -4.28 3.03 9.82
N GLU A 91 -4.54 1.73 9.91
CA GLU A 91 -4.30 0.96 11.14
C GLU A 91 -2.81 0.70 11.39
N HIS A 92 -2.04 0.43 10.33
CA HIS A 92 -0.62 0.06 10.43
C HIS A 92 0.35 1.24 10.29
N VAL A 93 -0.12 2.46 10.03
CA VAL A 93 0.76 3.64 9.90
C VAL A 93 1.56 3.95 11.14
N GLN A 94 1.06 3.53 12.31
CA GLN A 94 1.76 3.70 13.57
C GLN A 94 2.97 2.77 13.70
N ASP A 95 2.97 1.61 13.02
CA ASP A 95 4.07 0.64 13.08
C ASP A 95 5.35 1.20 12.44
N GLY A 96 5.20 2.03 11.40
CA GLY A 96 6.32 2.72 10.74
C GLY A 96 6.89 3.90 11.54
N ALA A 97 6.16 4.41 12.55
CA ALA A 97 6.59 5.55 13.36
C ALA A 97 7.48 5.17 14.55
N VAL A 98 7.63 3.87 14.86
CA VAL A 98 8.31 3.38 16.09
C VAL A 98 9.80 3.01 15.89
N ASN A 99 10.44 3.36 14.76
CA ASN A 99 11.86 3.04 14.50
C ASN A 99 12.83 4.22 14.64
#